data_AF-A0A9E5KJL2-F1
#
_entry.id   AF-A0A9E5KJL2-F1
#
_cell.length_a   1.000
_cell.length_b   1.000
_cell.length_c   1.000
_cell.angle_alpha   90.00
_cell.angle_beta   90.00
_cell.angle_gamma   90.00
#
_symmetry.space_group_name_H-M   'P 1'
#
loop_
_entity.id
_entity.type
_entity.pdbx_description
1 polymer ?
#
loop_
_entity_poly.entity_id
_entity_poly.type
_entity_poly.pdbx_seq_one_letter_code
_entity_poly.pdbx_strand_id
1 'polypeptide(L)'
;MSAPLTKEFLAEEVRRYHHFITLALWLAAITGLEIVLIFVPLPLAVIFTLLCLLSAVKFFAVILWFMHLIYDHRLLFWVFVSGLALAFATFTALLTLFHVDCIDTKWFS
;
A
#
# COMPACT_ATOMS: atom_id res chain seq x y z
N MET A 1 -30.23 -25.11 17.46
CA MET A 1 -30.77 -23.86 18.03
C MET A 1 -30.48 -22.74 17.05
N SER A 2 -31.35 -22.59 16.04
CA SER A 2 -31.23 -21.65 14.92
C SER A 2 -31.95 -20.35 15.26
N ALA A 3 -31.19 -19.27 15.45
CA ALA A 3 -31.75 -17.95 15.73
C ALA A 3 -32.48 -17.39 14.48
N PRO A 4 -33.56 -16.60 14.64
CA PRO A 4 -34.22 -15.94 13.53
C PRO A 4 -33.29 -14.84 12.99
N LEU A 5 -33.07 -14.84 11.67
CA LEU A 5 -32.29 -13.82 10.95
C LEU A 5 -33.11 -12.52 10.88
N THR A 6 -33.13 -11.76 11.99
CA THR A 6 -33.89 -10.51 12.16
C THR A 6 -33.33 -9.41 11.24
N LYS A 7 -34.21 -8.66 10.56
CA LYS A 7 -33.86 -7.63 9.56
C LYS A 7 -32.81 -6.61 10.03
N GLU A 8 -32.75 -6.35 11.34
CA GLU A 8 -31.79 -5.46 12.01
C GLU A 8 -30.34 -5.96 11.90
N PHE A 9 -30.08 -7.26 12.08
CA PHE A 9 -28.73 -7.83 12.06
C PHE A 9 -28.11 -7.80 10.65
N LEU A 10 -28.95 -8.06 9.63
CA LEU A 10 -28.56 -7.94 8.23
C LEU A 10 -28.23 -6.49 7.87
N ALA A 11 -28.97 -5.51 8.41
CA ALA A 11 -28.70 -4.10 8.15
C ALA A 11 -27.36 -3.63 8.72
N GLU A 12 -26.95 -4.12 9.89
CA GLU A 12 -25.64 -3.81 10.49
C GLU A 12 -24.46 -4.43 9.72
N GLU A 13 -24.56 -5.71 9.33
CA GLU A 13 -23.54 -6.36 8.50
C GLU A 13 -23.38 -5.63 7.17
N VAL A 14 -24.50 -5.34 6.50
CA VAL A 14 -24.53 -4.62 5.24
C VAL A 14 -23.87 -3.24 5.34
N ARG A 15 -24.11 -2.47 6.41
CA ARG A 15 -23.48 -1.14 6.60
C ARG A 15 -21.96 -1.22 6.72
N ARG A 16 -21.44 -2.30 7.31
CA ARG A 16 -19.99 -2.53 7.45
C ARG A 16 -19.36 -2.86 6.10
N TYR A 17 -19.99 -3.72 5.30
CA TYR A 17 -19.53 -4.06 3.95
C TYR A 17 -19.51 -2.88 2.99
N HIS A 18 -20.50 -1.99 3.07
CA HIS A 18 -20.58 -0.82 2.19
C HIS A 18 -19.37 0.12 2.30
N HIS A 19 -18.79 0.31 3.50
CA HIS A 19 -17.60 1.14 3.66
C HIS A 19 -16.38 0.53 2.96
N PHE A 20 -16.12 -0.77 3.14
CA PHE A 20 -14.99 -1.45 2.48
C PHE A 20 -15.14 -1.48 0.97
N ILE A 21 -16.35 -1.74 0.48
CA ILE A 21 -16.65 -1.76 -0.95
C ILE A 21 -16.45 -0.37 -1.56
N THR A 22 -16.87 0.69 -0.88
CA THR A 22 -16.68 2.07 -1.35
C THR A 22 -15.20 2.43 -1.47
N LEU A 23 -14.39 2.06 -0.47
CA LEU A 23 -12.94 2.27 -0.50
C LEU A 23 -12.26 1.44 -1.59
N ALA A 24 -12.67 0.18 -1.77
CA ALA A 24 -12.18 -0.69 -2.83
C ALA A 24 -12.44 -0.08 -4.21
N LEU A 25 -13.65 0.45 -4.42
CA LEU A 25 -14.07 1.07 -5.67
C LEU A 25 -13.24 2.33 -5.96
N TRP A 26 -12.97 3.15 -4.94
CA TRP A 26 -12.11 4.33 -5.08
C TRP A 26 -10.67 3.95 -5.44
N LEU A 27 -10.11 2.92 -4.80
CA LEU A 27 -8.77 2.41 -5.14
C LEU A 27 -8.70 1.87 -6.56
N ALA A 28 -9.73 1.15 -7.00
CA ALA A 28 -9.84 0.66 -8.36
C ALA A 28 -9.90 1.82 -9.37
N ALA A 29 -10.69 2.86 -9.08
CA ALA A 29 -10.76 4.06 -9.91
C ALA A 29 -9.42 4.80 -10.02
N ILE A 30 -8.70 4.98 -8.90
CA ILE A 30 -7.35 5.57 -8.89
C ILE A 30 -6.38 4.74 -9.74
N THR A 31 -6.50 3.42 -9.70
CA THR A 31 -5.65 2.52 -10.50
C THR A 31 -5.99 2.59 -11.98
N GLY A 32 -7.27 2.71 -12.33
CA GLY A 32 -7.68 3.02 -13.71
C GLY A 32 -7.11 4.35 -14.20
N LEU A 33 -7.11 5.38 -13.35
CA LEU A 33 -6.54 6.68 -13.66
C LEU A 33 -5.02 6.63 -13.89
N GLU A 34 -4.27 5.87 -13.09
CA GLU A 34 -2.83 5.66 -13.31
C GLU A 34 -2.53 5.11 -14.70
N ILE A 35 -3.30 4.10 -15.14
CA ILE A 35 -3.12 3.51 -16.46
C ILE A 35 -3.32 4.57 -17.54
N VAL A 36 -4.37 5.38 -17.44
CA VAL A 36 -4.60 6.50 -18.37
C VAL A 36 -3.45 7.51 -18.34
N LEU A 37 -2.93 7.82 -17.15
CA LEU A 37 -1.85 8.80 -16.95
C LEU A 37 -0.56 8.39 -17.66
N ILE A 38 -0.26 7.09 -17.74
CA ILE A 38 0.91 6.55 -18.46
C ILE A 38 0.83 6.81 -19.96
N PHE A 39 -0.37 6.87 -20.55
CA PHE A 39 -0.55 7.11 -21.98
C PHE A 39 -0.52 8.61 -22.36
N VAL A 40 -0.52 9.52 -21.39
CA VAL A 40 -0.44 10.97 -21.65
C VAL A 40 1.01 11.35 -21.96
N PRO A 41 1.28 12.17 -23.00
CA PRO A 41 2.63 12.61 -23.34
C PRO A 41 3.13 13.72 -22.37
N LEU A 42 3.29 13.37 -21.10
CA LEU A 42 3.87 14.23 -20.07
C LEU A 42 5.39 13.97 -19.93
N PRO A 43 6.15 14.91 -19.35
CA PRO A 43 7.56 14.67 -19.04
C PRO A 43 7.73 13.48 -18.09
N LEU A 44 8.68 12.61 -18.43
CA LEU A 44 8.90 11.31 -17.76
C LEU A 44 9.14 11.44 -16.26
N ALA A 45 9.83 12.49 -15.82
CA ALA A 45 10.06 12.79 -14.41
C ALA A 45 8.76 13.06 -13.63
N VAL A 46 7.78 13.72 -14.27
CA VAL A 46 6.48 14.03 -13.65
C VAL A 46 5.60 12.79 -13.59
N ILE A 47 5.64 11.94 -14.63
CA ILE A 47 4.94 10.66 -14.62
C ILE A 47 5.48 9.77 -13.51
N PHE A 48 6.81 9.62 -13.41
CA PHE A 48 7.43 8.79 -12.37
C PHE A 48 7.09 9.25 -10.95
N THR A 49 7.14 10.55 -10.68
CA THR A 49 6.81 11.09 -9.36
C THR A 49 5.34 10.89 -9.01
N LEU A 50 4.42 11.12 -9.97
CA LEU A 50 3.00 10.89 -9.78
C LEU A 50 2.66 9.42 -9.56
N LEU A 51 3.22 8.51 -10.36
CA LEU A 51 3.02 7.07 -10.19
C LEU A 51 3.55 6.59 -8.83
N CYS A 52 4.72 7.07 -8.42
CA CYS A 52 5.29 6.73 -7.13
C CYS A 52 4.42 7.24 -5.97
N LEU A 53 3.93 8.48 -6.07
CA LEU A 53 3.03 9.08 -5.09
C LEU A 53 1.69 8.34 -5.01
N LEU A 54 1.06 8.07 -6.15
CA LEU A 54 -0.22 7.35 -6.22
C LEU A 54 -0.11 5.92 -5.69
N SER A 55 1.00 5.23 -5.99
CA SER A 55 1.31 3.91 -5.43
C SER A 55 1.48 3.96 -3.91
N ALA A 56 2.24 4.93 -3.38
CA ALA A 56 2.41 5.11 -1.94
C ALA A 56 1.07 5.40 -1.24
N VAL A 57 0.26 6.33 -1.78
CA VAL A 57 -1.07 6.66 -1.22
C VAL A 57 -1.97 5.43 -1.18
N LYS A 58 -2.00 4.63 -2.26
CA LYS A 58 -2.79 3.40 -2.30
C LYS A 58 -2.31 2.37 -1.28
N PHE A 59 -1.01 2.19 -1.15
CA PHE A 59 -0.42 1.31 -0.14
C PHE A 59 -0.88 1.70 1.28
N PHE A 60 -0.75 2.97 1.66
CA PHE A 60 -1.22 3.46 2.96
C PHE A 60 -2.74 3.35 3.13
N ALA A 61 -3.52 3.63 2.08
CA ALA A 61 -4.98 3.47 2.14
C ALA A 61 -5.36 2.01 2.41
N VAL A 62 -4.70 1.03 1.79
CA VAL A 62 -4.94 -0.40 2.06
C VAL A 62 -4.60 -0.74 3.51
N ILE A 63 -3.44 -0.33 4.00
CA ILE A 63 -3.00 -0.70 5.34
C ILE A 63 -3.87 -0.04 6.42
N LEU A 64 -4.16 1.25 6.29
CA LEU A 64 -4.92 1.98 7.30
C LEU A 64 -6.40 1.55 7.36
N TRP A 65 -7.02 1.32 6.19
CA TRP A 65 -8.46 0.99 6.12
C TRP A 65 -8.76 -0.50 5.96
N PHE A 66 -8.13 -1.22 5.04
CA PHE A 66 -8.44 -2.65 4.81
C PHE A 66 -7.87 -3.53 5.92
N MET A 67 -6.65 -3.23 6.39
CA MET A 67 -6.09 -3.91 7.57
C MET A 67 -6.59 -3.32 8.89
N HIS A 68 -7.53 -2.37 8.86
CA HIS A 68 -8.15 -1.77 10.04
C HIS A 68 -7.16 -1.18 11.05
N LEU A 69 -5.93 -0.87 10.64
CA LEU A 69 -4.86 -0.44 11.55
C LEU A 69 -5.24 0.79 12.38
N ILE A 70 -6.14 1.63 11.85
CA ILE A 70 -6.66 2.82 12.54
C ILE A 70 -7.68 2.51 13.65
N TYR A 71 -8.32 1.35 13.60
CA TYR A 71 -9.30 0.87 14.58
C TYR A 71 -8.73 -0.21 15.51
N ASP A 72 -7.57 -0.75 15.17
CA ASP A 72 -6.92 -1.83 15.91
C ASP A 72 -6.00 -1.35 17.04
N HIS A 73 -5.57 -2.27 17.89
CA HIS A 73 -4.70 -1.94 19.01
C HIS A 73 -3.32 -1.45 18.55
N ARG A 74 -2.74 -0.49 19.29
CA ARG A 74 -1.42 0.12 19.01
C ARG A 74 -0.29 -0.89 18.80
N LEU A 75 -0.38 -2.10 19.36
CA LEU A 75 0.62 -3.15 19.18
C LEU A 75 0.72 -3.62 17.73
N LEU A 76 -0.41 -3.85 17.05
CA LEU A 76 -0.43 -4.28 15.65
C LEU A 76 0.14 -3.20 14.73
N PHE A 77 -0.11 -1.93 15.06
CA PHE A 77 0.49 -0.79 14.36
C PHE A 77 2.03 -0.82 14.45
N TRP A 78 2.59 -1.00 15.64
CA TRP A 78 4.05 -1.03 15.84
C TRP A 78 4.72 -2.24 15.18
N VAL A 79 4.09 -3.42 15.21
CA VAL A 79 4.60 -4.63 14.54
C VAL A 79 4.59 -4.46 13.01
N PHE A 80 3.55 -3.83 12.45
CA PHE A 80 3.51 -3.54 11.02
C PHE A 80 4.60 -2.54 10.61
N VAL A 81 4.73 -1.44 11.36
CA VAL A 81 5.73 -0.40 11.09
C VAL A 81 7.15 -0.93 11.23
N SER A 82 7.43 -1.82 12.20
CA SER A 82 8.76 -2.43 12.33
C SER A 82 9.09 -3.33 11.13
N GLY A 83 8.11 -4.09 10.62
CA GLY A 83 8.26 -4.86 9.38
C GLY A 83 8.52 -3.98 8.16
N LEU A 84 7.78 -2.86 8.02
CA LEU A 84 8.00 -1.89 6.95
C LEU A 84 9.38 -1.24 7.04
N ALA A 85 9.81 -0.86 8.25
CA ALA A 85 11.14 -0.31 8.50
C ALA A 85 12.24 -1.34 8.15
N LEU A 86 12.07 -2.60 8.52
CA LEU A 86 13.01 -3.67 8.18
C LEU A 86 13.10 -3.91 6.66
N ALA A 87 11.97 -3.87 5.96
CA ALA A 87 11.93 -3.99 4.50
C ALA A 87 12.71 -2.83 3.82
N PHE A 88 12.48 -1.59 4.26
CA PHE A 88 13.24 -0.44 3.74
C PHE A 88 14.72 -0.50 4.11
N ALA A 89 15.06 -0.92 5.33
CA ALA A 89 16.44 -1.06 5.79
C ALA A 89 17.21 -2.11 4.97
N THR A 90 16.60 -3.27 4.72
CA THR A 90 17.23 -4.33 3.92
C THR A 90 17.30 -3.95 2.45
N PHE A 91 16.26 -3.32 1.89
CA PHE A 91 16.27 -2.83 0.51
C PHE A 91 17.38 -1.78 0.29
N THR A 92 17.49 -0.80 1.18
CA THR A 92 18.55 0.22 1.11
C THR A 92 19.94 -0.40 1.33
N ALA A 93 20.09 -1.33 2.28
CA ALA A 93 21.34 -2.06 2.48
C ALA A 93 21.78 -2.83 1.22
N LEU A 94 20.86 -3.50 0.52
CA LEU A 94 21.15 -4.19 -0.73
C LEU A 94 21.58 -3.20 -1.83
N LEU A 95 20.89 -2.06 -1.96
CA LEU A 95 21.28 -1.02 -2.91
C LEU A 95 22.69 -0.48 -2.63
N THR A 96 23.05 -0.30 -1.35
CA THR A 96 24.41 0.11 -0.98
C THR A 96 25.44 -0.99 -1.25
N LEU A 97 25.09 -2.26 -1.03
CA LEU A 97 25.99 -3.39 -1.23
C LEU A 97 26.33 -3.60 -2.71
N PHE A 98 25.35 -3.43 -3.60
CA PHE A 98 25.53 -3.57 -5.05
C PHE A 98 25.95 -2.28 -5.75
N HIS A 99 26.21 -1.21 -5.00
CA HIS A 99 26.70 0.04 -5.60
C HIS A 99 28.11 -0.18 -6.16
N VAL A 100 28.32 0.20 -7.42
CA VAL A 100 29.55 -0.13 -8.16
C VAL A 100 30.80 0.55 -7.57
N ASP A 101 30.63 1.70 -6.90
CA ASP A 101 31.74 2.47 -6.33
C ASP A 101 32.44 1.80 -5.14
N CYS A 102 31.83 0.77 -4.53
CA CYS A 102 32.42 0.00 -3.42
C CYS A 102 32.98 -1.36 -3.83
N ILE A 103 33.00 -1.69 -5.13
CA ILE A 103 33.62 -2.91 -5.62
C ILE A 103 35.12 -2.64 -5.81
N ASP A 104 35.95 -2.99 -4.82
CA ASP A 104 37.41 -2.88 -4.93
C ASP A 104 37.95 -3.94 -5.90
N THR A 105 37.90 -3.64 -7.21
CA THR A 105 38.41 -4.52 -8.27
C THR A 105 39.93 -4.60 -8.29
N LYS A 106 40.63 -3.90 -7.38
CA LYS A 106 42.11 -3.92 -7.27
C LYS A 106 42.68 -5.31 -6.98
N TRP A 107 41.86 -6.23 -6.48
CA TRP A 107 42.26 -7.61 -6.24
C TRP A 107 42.16 -8.52 -7.50
N PHE A 108 41.54 -8.03 -8.58
CA PHE A 108 41.39 -8.74 -9.86
C PHE A 108 42.35 -8.25 -10.96
N SER A 109 43.34 -7.41 -10.62
CA SER A 109 44.45 -6.98 -11.49
C SER A 109 45.79 -7.28 -10.83
#